data_AF-E9T082-F1
#
_entry.id   AF-E9T082-F1
#
_cell.length_a   1.000
_cell.length_b   1.000
_cell.length_c   1.000
_cell.angle_alpha   90.00
_cell.angle_beta   90.00
_cell.angle_gamma   90.00
#
_symmetry.space_group_name_H-M   'P 1'
#
loop_
_entity.id
_entity.type
_entity.pdbx_description
1 polymer ?
#
loop_
_entity_poly.entity_id
_entity_poly.type
_entity_poly.pdbx_seq_one_letter_code
_entity_poly.pdbx_strand_id
1 'polypeptide(L)'
;MDDELGPGGRQLFDELAVAADPYELTALIVEAARIKDRLDQLNRVMTGDEELWMRLVPSRGDSKVLEIRVDSAAQEARQLATVFRQMLADIERRRTGDGDSDGNSEKDHDDLEGL
;
A
#
# COMPACT_ATOMS: atom_id res chain seq x y z
N MET A 1 -13.18 -15.77 -3.57
CA MET A 1 -11.85 -15.18 -3.32
C MET A 1 -11.92 -14.04 -2.31
N ASP A 2 -13.11 -13.70 -1.79
CA ASP A 2 -13.32 -12.59 -0.87
C ASP A 2 -13.11 -12.92 0.62
N ASP A 3 -13.11 -14.19 1.05
CA ASP A 3 -13.10 -14.57 2.47
C ASP A 3 -11.79 -14.28 3.24
N GLU A 4 -10.80 -13.62 2.64
CA GLU A 4 -9.45 -13.48 3.20
C GLU A 4 -9.07 -12.05 3.65
N LEU A 5 -9.85 -11.03 3.29
CA LEU A 5 -9.58 -9.64 3.66
C LEU A 5 -10.16 -9.32 5.05
N GLY A 6 -9.37 -8.61 5.85
CA GLY A 6 -9.83 -7.99 7.10
C GLY A 6 -10.71 -6.77 6.83
N PRO A 7 -11.25 -6.13 7.90
CA PRO A 7 -12.21 -5.04 7.75
C PRO A 7 -11.68 -3.84 6.95
N GLY A 8 -10.43 -3.45 7.19
CA GLY A 8 -9.82 -2.29 6.54
C GLY A 8 -9.49 -2.55 5.08
N GLY A 9 -8.97 -3.74 4.77
CA GLY A 9 -8.70 -4.19 3.41
C GLY A 9 -9.98 -4.37 2.61
N ARG A 10 -11.03 -4.96 3.21
CA ARG A 10 -12.36 -5.07 2.58
C ARG A 10 -12.89 -3.69 2.20
N GLN A 11 -12.90 -2.75 3.14
CA GLN A 11 -13.41 -1.41 2.87
C GLN A 11 -12.64 -0.75 1.72
N LEU A 12 -11.30 -0.84 1.71
CA LEU A 12 -10.48 -0.29 0.64
C LEU A 12 -10.79 -0.94 -0.71
N PHE A 13 -10.95 -2.27 -0.73
CA PHE A 13 -11.31 -3.00 -1.94
C PHE A 13 -12.69 -2.55 -2.47
N ASP A 14 -13.69 -2.46 -1.60
CA ASP A 14 -15.05 -2.06 -1.98
C ASP A 14 -15.11 -0.62 -2.51
N GLU A 15 -14.26 0.28 -1.98
CA GLU A 15 -14.18 1.68 -2.42
C GLU A 15 -13.42 1.83 -3.75
N LEU A 16 -12.40 1.01 -3.98
CA LEU A 16 -11.55 1.13 -5.16
C LEU A 16 -12.02 0.25 -6.31
N ALA A 17 -12.28 -1.04 -6.11
CA ALA A 17 -12.53 -1.98 -7.20
C ALA A 17 -13.87 -1.71 -7.89
N VAL A 18 -13.87 -1.75 -9.23
CA VAL A 18 -15.10 -1.73 -10.03
C VAL A 18 -15.16 -2.93 -10.97
N ALA A 19 -16.37 -3.37 -11.33
CA ALA A 19 -16.59 -4.57 -12.14
C ALA A 19 -15.95 -4.52 -13.54
N ALA A 20 -15.67 -3.32 -14.05
CA ALA A 20 -15.02 -3.11 -15.35
C ALA A 20 -13.48 -3.08 -15.28
N ASP A 21 -12.89 -3.14 -14.08
CA ASP A 21 -11.44 -3.08 -13.94
C ASP A 21 -10.77 -4.27 -14.64
N PRO A 22 -9.69 -4.04 -15.43
CA PRO A 22 -8.86 -5.13 -15.92
C PRO A 22 -8.35 -5.99 -14.77
N TYR A 23 -8.17 -7.29 -15.01
CA TYR A 23 -7.74 -8.23 -13.98
C TYR A 23 -6.46 -7.78 -13.25
N GLU A 24 -5.50 -7.21 -13.96
CA GLU A 24 -4.25 -6.70 -13.37
C GLU A 24 -4.48 -5.54 -12.39
N LEU A 25 -5.42 -4.65 -12.68
CA LEU A 25 -5.77 -3.54 -11.78
C LEU A 25 -6.51 -4.08 -10.54
N THR A 26 -7.46 -4.99 -10.74
CA THR A 26 -8.15 -5.68 -9.64
C THR A 26 -7.17 -6.41 -8.73
N ALA A 27 -6.19 -7.13 -9.29
CA ALA A 27 -5.16 -7.81 -8.52
C ALA A 27 -4.30 -6.83 -7.72
N LEU A 28 -3.93 -5.69 -8.30
CA LEU A 28 -3.19 -4.65 -7.58
C LEU A 28 -4.00 -4.06 -6.42
N ILE A 29 -5.31 -3.83 -6.61
CA ILE A 29 -6.21 -3.36 -5.55
C ILE A 29 -6.32 -4.38 -4.42
N VAL A 30 -6.39 -5.68 -4.73
CA VAL A 30 -6.40 -6.76 -3.72
C VAL A 30 -5.10 -6.75 -2.89
N GLU A 31 -3.94 -6.58 -3.51
CA GLU A 31 -2.68 -6.49 -2.77
C GLU A 31 -2.59 -5.23 -1.91
N ALA A 32 -3.09 -4.10 -2.39
CA ALA A 32 -3.20 -2.87 -1.59
C ALA A 32 -4.12 -3.09 -0.37
N ALA A 33 -5.24 -3.79 -0.53
CA ALA A 33 -6.15 -4.17 0.56
C ALA A 33 -5.47 -5.06 1.61
N ARG A 34 -4.70 -6.07 1.19
CA ARG A 34 -3.91 -6.94 2.09
C ARG A 34 -2.87 -6.14 2.89
N ILE A 35 -2.19 -5.18 2.26
CA ILE A 35 -1.25 -4.30 2.96
C ILE A 35 -1.96 -3.40 3.96
N LYS A 36 -3.16 -2.90 3.64
CA LYS A 36 -3.97 -2.13 4.58
C LYS A 36 -4.31 -2.94 5.83
N ASP A 37 -4.76 -4.18 5.68
CA ASP A 37 -5.04 -5.06 6.82
C ASP A 37 -3.79 -5.32 7.67
N ARG A 38 -2.63 -5.47 7.04
CA ARG A 38 -1.37 -5.67 7.77
C ARG A 38 -0.91 -4.40 8.49
N LEU A 39 -1.14 -3.22 7.93
CA LEU A 39 -0.92 -1.95 8.62
C LEU A 39 -1.86 -1.79 9.83
N ASP A 40 -3.11 -2.21 9.72
CA ASP A 40 -4.05 -2.20 10.84
C ASP A 40 -3.63 -3.15 11.96
N GLN A 41 -3.15 -4.34 11.60
CA GLN A 41 -2.57 -5.27 12.56
C GLN A 41 -1.35 -4.65 13.25
N LEU A 42 -0.39 -4.11 12.51
CA LEU A 42 0.79 -3.48 13.10
C LEU A 42 0.42 -2.29 14.00
N ASN A 43 -0.61 -1.53 13.64
CA ASN A 43 -1.14 -0.48 14.50
C ASN A 43 -1.66 -1.06 15.82
N ARG A 44 -2.47 -2.13 15.79
CA ARG A 44 -2.94 -2.81 17.00
C ARG A 44 -1.80 -3.34 17.88
N VAL A 45 -0.77 -3.96 17.28
CA VAL A 45 0.44 -4.37 18.01
C VAL A 45 1.09 -3.17 18.71
N MET A 46 1.29 -2.06 17.99
CA MET A 46 1.96 -0.87 18.51
C MET A 46 1.13 -0.15 19.58
N THR A 47 -0.20 -0.20 19.52
CA THR A 47 -1.09 0.39 20.51
C THR A 47 -1.37 -0.53 21.71
N GLY A 48 -0.88 -1.77 21.68
CA GLY A 48 -1.14 -2.76 22.74
C GLY A 48 -2.56 -3.34 22.71
N ASP A 49 -3.26 -3.23 21.59
CA ASP A 49 -4.63 -3.74 21.35
C ASP A 49 -4.61 -5.12 20.66
N GLU A 50 -3.59 -5.93 20.95
CA GLU A 50 -3.43 -7.29 20.41
C GLU A 50 -2.96 -8.25 21.51
N GLU A 51 -3.51 -9.47 21.49
CA GLU A 51 -3.40 -10.46 22.59
C GLU A 51 -1.94 -10.87 22.90
N LEU A 52 -1.03 -10.76 21.92
CA LEU A 52 0.41 -11.03 22.07
C LEU A 52 1.24 -9.83 21.60
N TRP A 53 1.05 -8.67 22.24
CA TRP A 53 1.70 -7.41 21.88
C TRP A 53 3.19 -7.29 22.25
N MET A 54 3.74 -8.18 23.08
CA MET A 54 5.08 -7.99 23.63
C MET A 54 5.79 -9.29 24.01
N ARG A 55 7.09 -9.40 23.68
CA ARG A 55 7.97 -10.47 24.18
C ARG A 55 9.01 -9.87 25.12
N LEU A 56 8.94 -10.20 26.41
CA LEU A 56 10.01 -9.87 27.35
C LEU A 56 11.25 -10.71 27.02
N VAL A 57 12.37 -10.04 26.77
CA VAL A 57 13.67 -10.69 26.60
C VAL A 57 14.59 -10.33 27.78
N PRO A 58 15.36 -11.28 28.33
CA PRO A 58 16.35 -10.97 29.36
C PRO A 58 17.38 -9.97 28.82
N SER A 59 17.67 -8.92 29.60
CA SER A 59 18.77 -8.01 29.26
C SER A 59 20.10 -8.76 29.24
N ARG A 60 20.96 -8.48 28.25
CA ARG A 60 22.27 -9.14 28.16
C ARG A 60 23.12 -8.76 29.38
N GLY A 61 23.32 -9.72 30.29
CA GLY A 61 24.27 -9.60 31.40
C GLY A 61 23.67 -9.26 32.76
N ASP A 62 22.36 -8.98 32.86
CA ASP A 62 21.68 -8.79 34.13
C ASP A 62 20.29 -9.41 34.12
N SER A 63 20.13 -10.52 34.86
CA SER A 63 18.86 -11.26 34.97
C SER A 63 17.79 -10.51 35.79
N LYS A 64 18.12 -9.35 36.37
CA LYS A 64 17.19 -8.50 37.13
C LYS A 64 16.58 -7.38 36.29
N VAL A 65 17.10 -7.13 35.08
CA VAL A 65 16.58 -6.11 34.17
C VAL A 65 15.93 -6.79 32.97
N LEU A 66 14.65 -6.52 32.77
CA LEU A 66 13.89 -6.99 31.62
C LEU A 66 13.84 -5.87 30.58
N GLU A 67 14.35 -6.15 29.38
CA GLU A 67 14.29 -5.22 28.26
C GLU A 67 13.02 -5.48 27.45
N ILE A 68 12.25 -4.42 27.22
CA ILE A 68 11.07 -4.44 26.36
C ILE A 68 11.48 -3.88 25.00
N ARG A 69 11.58 -4.75 23.99
CA ARG A 69 11.96 -4.38 22.63
C ARG A 69 10.75 -4.41 21.70
N VAL A 70 10.32 -3.25 21.23
CA VAL A 70 9.25 -3.05 20.23
C VAL A 70 9.87 -2.54 18.93
N ASP A 71 10.91 -3.24 18.46
CA ASP A 71 11.84 -2.65 17.50
C ASP A 71 11.40 -2.92 16.05
N SER A 72 10.88 -4.11 15.78
CA SER A 72 10.61 -4.57 14.41
C SER A 72 9.27 -4.08 13.89
N ALA A 73 8.23 -4.01 14.72
CA ALA A 73 6.87 -3.66 14.27
C ALA A 73 6.80 -2.22 13.72
N ALA A 74 7.41 -1.26 14.42
CA ALA A 74 7.45 0.14 13.97
C ALA A 74 8.30 0.32 12.70
N GLN A 75 9.33 -0.50 12.50
CA GLN A 75 10.12 -0.48 11.27
C GLN A 75 9.34 -1.09 10.10
N GLU A 76 8.72 -2.25 10.29
CA GLU A 76 7.87 -2.93 9.29
C GLU A 76 6.70 -2.03 8.87
N ALA A 77 6.04 -1.37 9.83
CA ALA A 77 4.94 -0.45 9.56
C ALA A 77 5.37 0.71 8.63
N ARG A 78 6.54 1.31 8.85
CA ARG A 78 7.05 2.39 7.99
C ARG A 78 7.38 1.91 6.58
N GLN A 79 7.94 0.70 6.47
CA GLN A 79 8.25 0.09 5.18
C GLN A 79 6.96 -0.21 4.39
N LEU A 80 6.00 -0.90 5.03
CA LEU A 80 4.70 -1.20 4.43
C LEU A 80 3.92 0.07 4.07
N ALA A 81 3.94 1.11 4.90
CA ALA A 81 3.27 2.38 4.59
C ALA A 81 3.87 3.09 3.36
N THR A 82 5.15 2.85 3.07
CA THR A 82 5.78 3.38 1.85
C THR A 82 5.32 2.60 0.62
N VAL A 83 5.32 1.26 0.69
CA VAL A 83 4.80 0.40 -0.38
C VAL A 83 3.32 0.69 -0.63
N PHE A 84 2.53 0.83 0.42
CA PHE A 84 1.10 1.13 0.34
C PHE A 84 0.83 2.43 -0.43
N ARG A 85 1.53 3.52 -0.09
CA ARG A 85 1.41 4.79 -0.80
C ARG A 85 1.80 4.67 -2.28
N GLN A 86 2.82 3.88 -2.59
CA GLN A 86 3.23 3.64 -3.98
C GLN A 86 2.17 2.87 -4.76
N MET A 87 1.56 1.85 -4.16
CA MET A 87 0.47 1.10 -4.79
C MET A 87 -0.75 1.98 -5.04
N LEU A 88 -1.17 2.80 -4.06
CA LEU A 88 -2.28 3.73 -4.24
C LEU A 88 -2.01 4.73 -5.37
N ALA A 89 -0.78 5.25 -5.45
CA ALA A 89 -0.40 6.16 -6.54
C ALA A 89 -0.39 5.47 -7.91
N ASP A 90 -0.02 4.18 -7.98
CA ASP A 90 -0.06 3.42 -9.23
C ASP A 90 -1.50 3.08 -9.65
N ILE A 91 -2.36 2.70 -8.71
CA ILE A 91 -3.80 2.49 -8.94
C ILE A 91 -4.43 3.76 -9.51
N GLU A 92 -4.19 4.90 -8.88
CA GLU A 92 -4.71 6.20 -9.33
C GLU A 92 -4.20 6.53 -10.74
N ARG A 93 -2.89 6.40 -10.98
CA ARG A 93 -2.29 6.67 -12.29
C ARG A 93 -2.88 5.80 -13.40
N ARG A 94 -3.12 4.51 -13.14
CA ARG A 94 -3.72 3.61 -14.15
C ARG A 94 -5.16 4.00 -14.45
N ARG A 95 -5.89 4.52 -13.47
CA ARG A 95 -7.25 5.04 -13.68
C ARG A 95 -7.30 6.31 -14.50
N THR A 96 -6.37 7.23 -14.27
CA THR A 96 -6.29 8.47 -15.07
C THR A 96 -5.64 8.24 -16.44
N GLY A 97 -4.70 7.29 -16.54
CA GLY A 97 -3.93 6.99 -17.74
C GLY A 97 -4.72 6.30 -18.86
N ASP A 98 -5.82 5.62 -18.55
CA ASP A 98 -6.77 5.12 -19.57
C ASP A 98 -7.60 6.24 -20.22
N GLY A 99 -7.47 7.49 -19.75
CA GLY A 99 -8.15 8.68 -20.30
C GLY A 99 -7.32 9.56 -21.25
N ASP A 100 -6.01 9.33 -21.39
CA ASP A 100 -5.12 10.18 -22.19
C ASP A 100 -4.76 9.50 -23.52
N SER A 101 -5.80 9.26 -24.33
CA SER A 101 -5.66 9.16 -25.78
C SER A 101 -6.25 10.43 -26.41
N ASP A 102 -5.61 11.58 -26.22
CA ASP A 102 -5.91 12.73 -27.08
C ASP A 102 -4.72 13.70 -27.26
N GLY A 103 -4.37 13.91 -28.53
CA GLY A 103 -3.79 15.16 -29.03
C GLY A 103 -2.31 15.47 -28.82
N ASN A 104 -1.40 14.83 -29.55
CA ASN A 104 -0.35 15.62 -30.21
C ASN A 104 0.00 15.08 -31.60
N SER A 105 -0.82 15.46 -32.56
CA SER A 105 -0.51 15.43 -33.98
C SER A 105 -0.42 16.87 -34.50
N GLU A 106 0.48 17.68 -33.96
CA GLU A 106 0.97 18.87 -34.68
C GLU A 106 2.09 18.46 -35.63
N LYS A 107 1.65 18.18 -36.87
CA LYS A 107 2.48 18.30 -38.06
C LYS A 107 2.83 19.78 -38.23
N ASP A 108 4.02 20.19 -37.81
CA ASP A 108 4.65 21.38 -38.41
C ASP A 108 5.24 20.95 -39.76
N HIS A 109 4.36 20.98 -40.76
CA HIS A 109 4.72 21.03 -42.16
C HIS A 109 4.75 22.51 -42.53
N ASP A 110 5.85 23.20 -42.25
CA ASP A 110 6.08 24.53 -42.81
C ASP A 110 7.09 24.43 -43.96
N ASP A 111 6.53 24.65 -45.14
CA ASP A 111 7.17 24.66 -46.43
C ASP A 111 8.25 25.76 -46.51
N LEU A 112 9.30 25.42 -47.23
CA LEU A 112 10.14 26.28 -48.07
C LEU A 112 9.66 27.74 -48.26
N GLU A 113 10.28 28.70 -47.56
CA GLU A 113 10.60 30.01 -48.15
C GLU A 113 11.92 30.57 -47.59
N GLY A 114 12.89 30.76 -48.49
CA GLY A 114 13.88 31.83 -48.42
C GLY A 114 15.18 31.57 -47.66
N LEU A 115 16.23 31.14 -48.38
CA LEU A 115 17.53 31.84 -48.51
C LEU A 115 18.44 31.16 -49.54
#